data_AF-A0AAV4GM44-F1
#
_entry.id   AF-A0AAV4GM44-F1
#
_cell.length_a   1.000
_cell.length_b   1.000
_cell.length_c   1.000
_cell.angle_alpha   90.00
_cell.angle_beta   90.00
_cell.angle_gamma   90.00
#
_symmetry.space_group_name_H-M   'P 1'
#
loop_
_entity.id
_entity.type
_entity.pdbx_description
1 polymer ?
#
loop_
_entity_poly.entity_id
_entity_poly.type
_entity_poly.pdbx_seq_one_letter_code
_entity_poly.pdbx_strand_id
1 'polypeptide(L)'
;MFKAVKSLNRKKSINPKIFDANGKFIPHVEEIQTVIGKHFKDKFRDDQINGLEPFQGDARDLNNPITTNEVEKALARLNNNRPCGRNTWGTHPKKTGETDISLTILEARWRLFGHILRQAINTPPNVAMTRYFKTEGSKQRGRPKTSIVTTLRRDLKSHNNDHWQTRLHSIKDLDHLRDIAKNRSDWKHLTTAIYRSAQAETSVDVAADGH
;
A
#
# COMPACT_ATOMS: atom_id res chain seq x y z
N MET A 1 -18.85 36.99 -23.73
CA MET A 1 -17.98 35.79 -23.67
C MET A 1 -16.85 35.87 -22.64
N PHE A 2 -16.13 36.99 -22.48
CA PHE A 2 -15.00 37.10 -21.55
C PHE A 2 -15.32 36.93 -20.04
N LYS A 3 -16.55 37.23 -19.60
CA LYS A 3 -16.98 36.99 -18.20
C LYS A 3 -17.04 35.50 -17.85
N ALA A 4 -17.52 34.64 -18.75
CA ALA A 4 -17.66 33.20 -18.52
C ALA A 4 -16.31 32.46 -18.46
N VAL A 5 -15.34 32.88 -19.27
CA VAL A 5 -13.97 32.34 -19.26
C VAL A 5 -13.23 32.70 -17.97
N LYS A 6 -13.44 33.92 -17.44
CA LYS A 6 -12.93 34.31 -16.11
C LYS A 6 -13.55 33.50 -14.97
N SER A 7 -14.80 33.05 -15.09
CA SER A 7 -15.46 32.18 -14.11
C SER A 7 -14.87 30.77 -14.07
N LEU A 8 -14.52 30.21 -15.22
CA LEU A 8 -13.96 28.86 -15.38
C LEU A 8 -12.49 28.76 -14.93
N ASN A 9 -11.73 29.85 -15.04
CA ASN A 9 -10.30 29.90 -14.67
C ASN A 9 -10.04 30.30 -13.21
N ARG A 10 -11.06 30.61 -12.41
CA ARG A 10 -10.86 30.76 -10.96
C ARG A 10 -10.76 29.37 -10.33
N LYS A 11 -9.54 28.85 -10.21
CA LYS A 11 -9.23 27.81 -9.22
C LYS A 11 -9.69 28.34 -7.86
N LYS A 12 -10.83 27.86 -7.35
CA LYS A 12 -11.17 28.05 -5.93
C LYS A 12 -10.09 27.30 -5.16
N SER A 13 -9.07 28.01 -4.68
CA SER A 13 -8.25 27.47 -3.61
C SER A 13 -9.23 27.18 -2.47
N ILE A 14 -9.41 25.90 -2.15
CA ILE A 14 -10.16 25.50 -0.97
C ILE A 14 -9.23 25.83 0.19
N ASN A 15 -9.14 27.10 0.53
CA ASN A 15 -8.50 27.51 1.76
C ASN A 15 -9.40 26.98 2.87
N PRO A 16 -8.91 26.07 3.73
CA PRO A 16 -9.73 25.55 4.82
C PRO A 16 -10.18 26.74 5.67
N LYS A 17 -11.50 26.86 5.87
CA LYS A 17 -12.06 27.87 6.75
C LYS A 17 -11.80 27.41 8.17
N ILE A 18 -11.03 28.19 8.91
CA ILE A 18 -10.69 27.90 10.30
C ILE A 18 -11.63 28.69 11.19
N PHE A 19 -12.17 28.00 12.18
CA PHE A 19 -13.10 28.54 13.15
C PHE A 19 -12.48 28.45 14.54
N ASP A 20 -12.80 29.43 15.37
CA ASP A 20 -12.43 29.42 16.78
C ASP A 20 -13.27 28.39 17.58
N ALA A 21 -12.91 28.15 18.85
CA ALA A 21 -13.62 27.26 19.77
C ALA A 21 -15.11 27.62 19.92
N ASN A 22 -15.48 28.88 19.71
CA ASN A 22 -16.86 29.39 19.74
C ASN A 22 -17.59 29.30 18.38
N GLY A 23 -16.99 28.65 17.38
CA GLY A 23 -17.57 28.53 16.03
C GLY A 23 -17.49 29.80 15.18
N LYS A 24 -16.76 30.84 15.64
CA LYS A 24 -16.57 32.09 14.90
C LYS A 24 -15.49 31.93 13.83
N PHE A 25 -15.75 32.41 12.62
CA PHE A 25 -14.78 32.38 11.53
C PHE A 25 -13.63 33.36 11.78
N ILE A 26 -12.39 32.88 11.58
CA ILE A 26 -11.17 33.67 11.76
C ILE A 26 -10.65 34.11 10.38
N PRO A 27 -10.71 35.42 10.06
CA PRO A 27 -10.30 35.92 8.74
C PRO A 27 -8.80 36.20 8.64
N HIS A 28 -8.12 36.52 9.76
CA HIS A 28 -6.73 36.95 9.76
C HIS A 28 -5.75 35.77 9.90
N VAL A 29 -4.67 35.81 9.10
CA VAL A 29 -3.66 34.73 9.04
C VAL A 29 -2.90 34.60 10.37
N GLU A 30 -2.62 35.71 11.04
CA GLU A 30 -1.92 35.72 12.33
C GLU A 30 -2.76 35.04 13.44
N GLU A 31 -4.06 35.32 13.46
CA GLU A 31 -5.01 34.69 14.37
C GLU A 31 -5.14 33.18 14.08
N ILE A 32 -5.18 32.80 12.79
CA ILE A 32 -5.18 31.40 12.35
C ILE A 32 -3.95 30.66 12.87
N GLN A 33 -2.75 31.24 12.70
CA GLN A 33 -1.50 30.63 13.17
C GLN A 33 -1.51 30.45 14.68
N THR A 34 -2.04 31.42 15.41
CA THR A 34 -2.15 31.38 16.87
C THR A 34 -3.08 30.25 17.31
N VAL A 35 -4.25 30.10 16.67
CA VAL A 35 -5.23 29.06 17.02
C VAL A 35 -4.73 27.67 16.67
N ILE A 36 -4.12 27.49 15.49
CA ILE A 36 -3.48 26.22 15.11
C ILE A 36 -2.35 25.91 16.10
N GLY A 37 -1.46 26.86 16.35
CA GLY A 37 -0.33 26.70 17.26
C GLY A 37 -0.78 26.27 18.64
N LYS A 38 -1.82 26.92 19.19
CA LYS A 38 -2.43 26.55 20.47
C LYS A 38 -3.02 25.14 20.42
N HIS A 39 -3.80 24.79 19.40
CA HIS A 39 -4.42 23.47 19.26
C HIS A 39 -3.40 22.32 19.26
N PHE A 40 -2.31 22.48 18.51
CA PHE A 40 -1.25 21.48 18.46
C PHE A 40 -0.42 21.48 19.75
N LYS A 41 -0.14 22.65 20.32
CA LYS A 41 0.55 22.76 21.60
C LYS A 41 -0.22 22.04 22.72
N ASP A 42 -1.54 22.17 22.77
CA ASP A 42 -2.37 21.49 23.78
C ASP A 42 -2.47 19.97 23.53
N LYS A 43 -2.48 19.53 22.26
CA LYS A 43 -2.57 18.09 21.92
C LYS A 43 -1.26 17.33 22.03
N PHE A 44 -0.14 18.01 21.81
CA PHE A 44 1.19 17.39 21.70
C PHE A 44 2.15 17.83 22.80
N ARG A 45 1.74 18.74 23.70
CA ARG A 45 2.38 18.83 25.01
C ARG A 45 1.87 17.69 25.85
N ASP A 46 2.73 16.71 26.01
CA ASP A 46 2.63 15.81 27.13
C ASP A 46 3.51 16.41 28.24
N ASP A 47 2.87 17.09 29.21
CA ASP A 47 3.57 17.68 30.36
C ASP A 47 4.23 16.59 31.25
N GLN A 48 3.96 15.31 30.99
CA GLN A 48 4.59 14.17 31.65
C GLN A 48 5.79 13.59 30.90
N ILE A 49 6.03 13.99 29.64
CA ILE A 49 7.26 13.62 28.94
C ILE A 49 8.34 14.60 29.42
N ASN A 50 8.97 14.25 30.54
CA ASN A 50 10.34 14.68 30.79
C ASN A 50 11.11 14.38 29.51
N GLY A 51 11.69 15.42 28.90
CA GLY A 51 12.44 15.27 27.66
C GLY A 51 13.38 14.07 27.78
N LEU A 52 13.53 13.31 26.69
CA LEU A 52 14.43 12.16 26.68
C LEU A 52 15.74 12.55 27.36
N GLU A 53 16.12 11.79 28.38
CA GLU A 53 17.38 12.05 29.07
C GLU A 53 18.49 12.15 28.02
N PRO A 54 19.36 13.17 28.10
CA PRO A 54 20.55 13.23 27.27
C PRO A 54 21.21 11.86 27.30
N PHE A 55 21.67 11.38 26.14
CA PHE A 55 22.32 10.08 26.04
C PHE A 55 23.42 9.96 27.11
N GLN A 56 23.16 9.17 28.15
CA GLN A 56 24.09 8.91 29.24
C GLN A 56 24.98 7.73 28.85
N GLY A 57 25.80 7.93 27.83
CA GLY A 57 26.78 6.94 27.41
C GLY A 57 28.03 7.60 26.89
N ASP A 58 29.17 7.01 27.21
CA ASP A 58 30.41 7.35 26.51
C ASP A 58 30.24 7.03 25.03
N ALA A 59 30.85 7.85 24.18
CA ALA A 59 30.92 7.56 22.75
C ALA A 59 31.54 6.17 22.57
N ARG A 60 30.74 5.21 22.12
CA ARG A 60 31.21 3.86 21.81
C ARG A 60 31.65 3.84 20.36
N ASP A 61 32.86 3.36 20.13
CA ASP A 61 33.30 3.00 18.80
C ASP A 61 32.36 1.94 18.20
N LEU A 62 32.17 2.01 16.89
CA LEU A 62 31.41 1.00 16.16
C LEU A 62 32.13 -0.35 16.32
N ASN A 63 31.40 -1.39 16.75
CA ASN A 63 31.94 -2.75 16.89
C ASN A 63 32.60 -3.26 15.59
N ASN A 64 32.11 -2.77 14.44
CA ASN A 64 32.70 -3.00 13.13
C ASN A 64 33.04 -1.64 12.52
N PRO A 65 34.33 -1.31 12.27
CA PRO A 65 34.70 -0.05 11.65
C PRO A 65 34.14 0.00 10.22
N ILE A 66 33.66 1.18 9.82
CA ILE A 66 33.21 1.41 8.44
C ILE A 66 34.43 1.26 7.54
N THR A 67 34.43 0.21 6.72
CA THR A 67 35.56 -0.08 5.82
C THR A 67 35.39 0.62 4.48
N THR A 68 36.51 0.98 3.83
CA THR A 68 36.50 1.59 2.49
C THR A 68 35.80 0.71 1.46
N ASN A 69 36.00 -0.61 1.54
CA ASN A 69 35.37 -1.60 0.68
C ASN A 69 33.83 -1.63 0.86
N GLU A 70 33.33 -1.42 2.09
CA GLU A 70 31.90 -1.31 2.34
C GLU A 70 31.31 -0.05 1.68
N VAL A 71 32.00 1.08 1.80
CA VAL A 71 31.60 2.36 1.19
C VAL A 71 31.61 2.25 -0.35
N GLU A 72 32.64 1.65 -0.92
CA GLU A 72 32.74 1.42 -2.37
C GLU A 72 31.63 0.51 -2.89
N LYS A 73 31.31 -0.57 -2.18
CA LYS A 73 30.17 -1.46 -2.51
C LYS A 73 28.83 -0.74 -2.40
N ALA A 74 28.67 0.11 -1.39
CA ALA A 74 27.46 0.91 -1.22
C ALA A 74 27.29 1.94 -2.36
N LEU A 75 28.37 2.62 -2.76
CA LEU A 75 28.38 3.55 -3.89
C LEU A 75 28.12 2.86 -5.23
N ALA A 76 28.73 1.69 -5.46
CA ALA A 76 28.48 0.89 -6.66
C ALA A 76 27.01 0.47 -6.78
N ARG A 77 26.34 0.19 -5.65
CA ARG A 77 24.90 -0.11 -5.61
C ARG A 77 24.03 1.12 -5.91
N LEU A 78 24.48 2.31 -5.54
CA LEU A 78 23.78 3.57 -5.79
C LEU A 78 23.91 4.04 -7.25
N ASN A 79 25.04 3.79 -7.91
CA ASN A 79 25.32 4.25 -9.27
C ASN A 79 24.56 3.51 -10.38
N ASN A 80 23.75 2.51 -10.06
CA ASN A 80 23.00 1.72 -11.04
C ASN A 80 21.72 2.41 -11.55
N ASN A 81 21.67 3.74 -11.71
CA ASN A 81 20.64 4.52 -12.43
C ASN A 81 19.18 4.01 -12.34
N ARG A 82 18.82 3.37 -11.22
CA ARG A 82 17.52 2.76 -10.98
C ARG A 82 16.89 3.53 -9.84
N PRO A 83 15.69 4.09 -10.03
CA PRO A 83 14.90 4.58 -8.91
C PRO A 83 14.75 3.42 -7.91
N CYS A 84 15.30 3.59 -6.71
CA CYS A 84 15.15 2.62 -5.64
C CYS A 84 13.67 2.60 -5.23
N GLY A 85 12.94 1.65 -5.82
CA GLY A 85 11.50 1.52 -5.71
C GLY A 85 11.06 0.12 -6.10
N ARG A 86 11.79 -0.91 -5.64
CA ARG A 86 11.34 -2.30 -5.67
C ARG A 86 11.97 -3.10 -4.53
N ASN A 87 11.50 -2.83 -3.31
CA ASN A 87 11.37 -3.74 -2.16
C ASN A 87 12.27 -4.99 -2.04
N THR A 88 13.59 -4.86 -2.20
CA THR A 88 14.56 -5.82 -1.67
C THR A 88 15.24 -5.20 -0.44
N TRP A 89 14.54 -5.22 0.69
CA TRP A 89 15.18 -5.06 1.99
C TRP A 89 16.10 -6.26 2.19
N GLY A 90 17.36 -6.12 1.82
CA GLY A 90 18.44 -7.02 2.21
C GLY A 90 18.30 -8.46 1.72
N THR A 91 19.27 -8.91 0.95
CA THR A 91 19.71 -10.30 0.97
C THR A 91 20.25 -10.61 2.38
N HIS A 92 19.36 -10.65 3.38
CA HIS A 92 19.64 -11.37 4.61
C HIS A 92 19.57 -12.85 4.26
N PRO A 93 20.55 -13.66 4.67
CA PRO A 93 20.41 -15.11 4.55
C PRO A 93 19.12 -15.49 5.28
N LYS A 94 18.13 -15.98 4.51
CA LYS A 94 16.88 -16.50 5.07
C LYS A 94 17.29 -17.55 6.10
N LYS A 95 16.83 -17.41 7.36
CA LYS A 95 17.00 -18.51 8.33
C LYS A 95 16.32 -19.73 7.72
N THR A 96 17.07 -20.82 7.66
CA THR A 96 16.71 -22.06 6.96
C THR A 96 15.33 -22.55 7.40
N GLY A 97 14.31 -22.35 6.56
CA GLY A 97 12.91 -22.77 6.83
C GLY A 97 11.85 -21.67 6.82
N GLU A 98 12.21 -20.37 6.77
CA GLU A 98 11.22 -19.29 6.71
C GLU A 98 10.66 -19.09 5.30
N THR A 99 9.33 -18.98 5.18
CA THR A 99 8.64 -18.67 3.92
C THR A 99 8.80 -17.19 3.58
N ASP A 100 8.88 -16.90 2.28
CA ASP A 100 9.04 -15.51 1.83
C ASP A 100 7.86 -14.65 2.26
N ILE A 101 8.17 -13.47 2.78
CA ILE A 101 7.16 -12.49 3.24
C ILE A 101 6.14 -12.18 2.12
N SER A 102 6.57 -12.20 0.86
CA SER A 102 5.70 -12.04 -0.30
C SER A 102 4.61 -13.12 -0.38
N LEU A 103 4.97 -14.38 -0.10
CA LEU A 103 4.06 -15.52 -0.09
C LEU A 103 3.10 -15.46 1.11
N THR A 104 3.59 -15.07 2.29
CA THR A 104 2.74 -14.85 3.47
C THR A 104 1.69 -13.75 3.22
N ILE A 105 2.11 -12.63 2.60
CA ILE A 105 1.20 -11.54 2.25
C ILE A 105 0.17 -12.00 1.21
N LEU A 106 0.59 -12.78 0.21
CA LEU A 106 -0.31 -13.36 -0.79
C LEU A 106 -1.38 -14.22 -0.12
N GLU A 107 -1.00 -15.15 0.74
CA GLU A 107 -1.93 -16.03 1.46
C GLU A 107 -2.93 -15.22 2.30
N ALA A 108 -2.43 -14.27 3.09
CA ALA A 108 -3.27 -13.40 3.92
C ALA A 108 -4.27 -12.59 3.08
N ARG A 109 -3.83 -12.07 1.93
CA ARG A 109 -4.67 -11.32 0.98
C ARG A 109 -5.84 -12.16 0.48
N TRP A 110 -5.57 -13.38 0.01
CA TRP A 110 -6.58 -14.28 -0.52
C TRP A 110 -7.50 -14.85 0.57
N ARG A 111 -6.98 -15.07 1.78
CA ARG A 111 -7.80 -15.46 2.93
C ARG A 111 -8.79 -14.36 3.31
N LEU A 112 -8.33 -13.11 3.40
CA LEU A 112 -9.17 -11.94 3.67
C LEU A 112 -10.19 -11.73 2.55
N PHE A 113 -9.76 -11.82 1.29
CA PHE A 113 -10.65 -11.62 0.15
C PHE A 113 -11.76 -12.67 0.12
N GLY A 114 -11.44 -13.95 0.32
CA GLY A 114 -12.45 -15.00 0.42
C GLY A 114 -13.39 -14.84 1.61
N HIS A 115 -12.94 -14.24 2.71
CA HIS A 115 -13.83 -13.86 3.81
C HIS A 115 -14.80 -12.77 3.38
N ILE A 116 -14.32 -11.69 2.75
CA ILE A 116 -15.14 -10.60 2.22
C ILE A 116 -16.19 -11.13 1.22
N LEU A 117 -15.81 -12.00 0.29
CA LEU A 117 -16.72 -12.53 -0.72
C LEU A 117 -17.86 -13.38 -0.14
N ARG A 118 -17.65 -14.00 1.03
CA ARG A 118 -18.67 -14.77 1.75
C ARG A 118 -19.58 -13.92 2.63
N GLN A 119 -19.24 -12.66 2.90
CA GLN A 119 -20.09 -11.75 3.64
C GLN A 119 -21.27 -11.27 2.79
N ALA A 120 -22.26 -10.65 3.44
CA ALA A 120 -23.40 -10.06 2.77
C ALA A 120 -22.97 -8.99 1.74
N ILE A 121 -23.69 -8.90 0.62
CA ILE A 121 -23.30 -8.07 -0.52
C ILE A 121 -23.33 -6.56 -0.22
N ASN A 122 -24.10 -6.15 0.78
CA ASN A 122 -24.24 -4.77 1.24
C ASN A 122 -23.12 -4.33 2.21
N THR A 123 -22.18 -5.22 2.55
CA THR A 123 -21.04 -4.85 3.37
C THR A 123 -20.15 -3.83 2.66
N PRO A 124 -19.56 -2.86 3.37
CA PRO A 124 -18.75 -1.80 2.75
C PRO A 124 -17.67 -2.31 1.78
N PRO A 125 -16.93 -3.41 2.08
CA PRO A 125 -15.94 -3.95 1.15
C PRO A 125 -16.56 -4.47 -0.16
N ASN A 126 -17.70 -5.17 -0.08
CA ASN A 126 -18.39 -5.69 -1.27
C ASN A 126 -18.97 -4.55 -2.11
N VAL A 127 -19.60 -3.55 -1.49
CA VAL A 127 -20.12 -2.37 -2.17
C VAL A 127 -19.00 -1.60 -2.87
N ALA A 128 -17.85 -1.42 -2.21
CA ALA A 128 -16.69 -0.78 -2.80
C ALA A 128 -16.15 -1.55 -4.02
N MET A 129 -16.10 -2.88 -3.94
CA MET A 129 -15.66 -3.75 -5.03
C MET A 129 -16.62 -3.69 -6.23
N THR A 130 -17.93 -3.78 -5.98
CA THR A 130 -18.94 -3.62 -7.02
C THR A 130 -18.88 -2.23 -7.66
N ARG A 131 -18.67 -1.17 -6.87
CA ARG A 131 -18.50 0.20 -7.39
C ARG A 131 -17.27 0.29 -8.29
N TYR A 132 -16.15 -0.31 -7.89
CA TYR A 132 -14.92 -0.32 -8.68
C TYR A 132 -15.19 -0.78 -10.12
N PHE A 133 -15.80 -1.95 -10.32
CA PHE A 133 -16.11 -2.47 -11.66
C PHE A 133 -17.18 -1.67 -12.40
N LYS A 134 -18.13 -1.02 -11.70
CA LYS A 134 -19.10 -0.12 -12.33
C LYS A 134 -18.49 1.19 -12.83
N THR A 135 -17.33 1.60 -12.31
CA THR A 135 -16.66 2.86 -12.70
C THR A 135 -15.45 2.67 -13.61
N GLU A 136 -15.01 1.43 -13.86
CA GLU A 136 -13.95 1.11 -14.83
C GLU A 136 -14.42 1.50 -16.24
N GLY A 137 -13.89 2.61 -16.75
CA GLY A 137 -14.30 3.22 -18.02
C GLY A 137 -14.16 4.74 -18.00
N SER A 138 -14.27 5.35 -16.81
CA SER A 138 -13.92 6.76 -16.63
C SER A 138 -12.39 6.90 -16.53
N LYS A 139 -11.76 7.64 -17.46
CA LYS A 139 -10.32 7.99 -17.36
C LYS A 139 -10.11 8.81 -16.10
N GLN A 140 -9.68 8.17 -15.02
CA GLN A 140 -9.32 8.88 -13.79
C GLN A 140 -8.00 9.59 -14.03
N ARG A 141 -8.04 10.92 -14.06
CA ARG A 141 -6.86 11.77 -14.25
C ARG A 141 -5.95 11.66 -13.01
N GLY A 142 -4.68 11.34 -13.20
CA GLY A 142 -3.67 11.27 -12.12
C GLY A 142 -2.93 9.94 -12.04
N ARG A 143 -2.27 9.69 -10.90
CA ARG A 143 -1.48 8.47 -10.64
C ARG A 143 -2.36 7.23 -10.77
N PRO A 144 -1.95 6.19 -11.53
CA PRO A 144 -2.65 4.91 -11.55
C PRO A 144 -2.82 4.39 -10.12
N LYS A 145 -4.07 4.12 -9.71
CA LYS A 145 -4.35 3.60 -8.37
C LYS A 145 -3.83 2.17 -8.31
N THR A 146 -2.91 1.90 -7.38
CA THR A 146 -2.61 0.54 -6.92
C THR A 146 -3.81 0.06 -6.09
N SER A 147 -4.86 -0.40 -6.76
CA SER A 147 -6.06 -0.92 -6.08
C SER A 147 -5.84 -2.38 -5.69
N ILE A 148 -6.57 -2.84 -4.68
CA ILE A 148 -6.61 -4.28 -4.33
C ILE A 148 -6.93 -5.15 -5.55
N VAL A 149 -7.80 -4.68 -6.46
CA VAL A 149 -8.17 -5.37 -7.70
C VAL A 149 -6.98 -5.53 -8.64
N THR A 150 -6.15 -4.49 -8.81
CA THR A 150 -4.95 -4.61 -9.65
C THR A 150 -3.95 -5.64 -9.11
N THR A 151 -3.90 -5.80 -7.79
CA THR A 151 -3.02 -6.80 -7.19
C THR A 151 -3.61 -8.20 -7.31
N LEU A 152 -4.91 -8.38 -7.04
CA LEU A 152 -5.59 -9.66 -7.24
C LEU A 152 -5.53 -10.12 -8.70
N ARG A 153 -5.65 -9.21 -9.67
CA ARG A 153 -5.45 -9.50 -11.11
C ARG A 153 -4.05 -10.02 -11.40
N ARG A 154 -3.03 -9.46 -10.76
CA ARG A 154 -1.64 -9.91 -10.92
C ARG A 154 -1.46 -11.32 -10.35
N ASP A 155 -1.93 -11.53 -9.13
CA ASP A 155 -1.88 -12.82 -8.45
C ASP A 155 -2.60 -13.91 -9.28
N LEU A 156 -3.74 -13.57 -9.90
CA LEU A 156 -4.46 -14.46 -10.83
C LEU A 156 -3.72 -14.67 -12.16
N LYS A 157 -3.02 -13.67 -12.68
CA LYS A 157 -2.28 -13.78 -13.96
C LYS A 157 -1.07 -14.71 -13.84
N SER A 158 -0.38 -14.70 -12.70
CA SER A 158 0.70 -15.65 -12.39
C SER A 158 0.21 -17.10 -12.34
N HIS A 159 -1.11 -17.32 -12.23
CA HIS A 159 -1.74 -18.63 -12.26
C HIS A 159 -2.49 -18.84 -13.59
N ASN A 160 -1.78 -19.33 -14.62
CA ASN A 160 -2.39 -19.74 -15.88
C ASN A 160 -3.02 -21.13 -15.71
N ASN A 161 -4.32 -21.19 -15.42
CA ASN A 161 -5.00 -22.47 -15.27
C ASN A 161 -6.35 -22.46 -15.99
N ASP A 162 -6.48 -23.36 -16.96
CA ASP A 162 -7.66 -23.53 -17.80
C ASP A 162 -8.89 -23.96 -17.00
N HIS A 163 -8.68 -24.59 -15.84
CA HIS A 163 -9.74 -25.23 -15.06
C HIS A 163 -10.68 -24.25 -14.34
N TRP A 164 -10.20 -23.09 -13.90
CA TRP A 164 -11.03 -22.15 -13.11
C TRP A 164 -11.40 -20.86 -13.83
N GLN A 165 -10.81 -20.56 -15.00
CA GLN A 165 -11.04 -19.33 -15.79
C GLN A 165 -11.21 -18.05 -14.93
N THR A 166 -10.55 -18.00 -13.76
CA THR A 166 -10.78 -16.94 -12.76
C THR A 166 -10.06 -15.70 -13.20
N ARG A 167 -10.78 -14.84 -13.93
CA ARG A 167 -10.36 -13.47 -14.21
C ARG A 167 -11.01 -12.54 -13.21
N LEU A 168 -10.58 -11.28 -13.19
CA LEU A 168 -11.18 -10.26 -12.34
C LEU A 168 -11.29 -8.95 -13.13
N HIS A 169 -11.88 -9.00 -14.33
CA HIS A 169 -12.05 -7.85 -15.22
C HIS A 169 -13.44 -7.24 -15.13
N SER A 170 -14.45 -8.05 -14.80
CA SER A 170 -15.84 -7.64 -14.78
C SER A 170 -16.51 -7.94 -13.44
N ILE A 171 -17.68 -7.34 -13.25
CA ILE A 171 -18.59 -7.70 -12.16
C ILE A 171 -19.03 -9.17 -12.25
N LYS A 172 -19.19 -9.70 -13.47
CA LYS A 172 -19.51 -11.12 -13.68
C LYS A 172 -18.42 -12.03 -13.13
N ASP A 173 -17.16 -11.67 -13.35
CA ASP A 173 -16.03 -12.44 -12.84
C ASP A 173 -15.96 -12.39 -11.30
N LEU A 174 -16.32 -11.24 -10.72
CA LEU A 174 -16.43 -11.10 -9.27
C LEU A 174 -17.53 -12.01 -8.70
N ASP A 175 -18.68 -12.11 -9.36
CA ASP A 175 -19.78 -12.98 -8.94
C ASP A 175 -19.40 -14.47 -9.06
N HIS A 176 -18.70 -14.84 -10.14
CA HIS A 176 -18.13 -16.19 -10.27
C HIS A 176 -17.15 -16.52 -9.14
N LEU A 177 -16.27 -15.57 -8.77
CA LEU A 177 -15.38 -15.74 -7.61
C LEU A 177 -16.14 -15.84 -6.29
N ARG A 178 -17.29 -15.17 -6.14
CA ARG A 178 -18.15 -15.34 -4.95
C ARG A 178 -18.72 -16.74 -4.88
N ASP A 179 -19.13 -17.30 -6.01
CA ASP A 179 -19.67 -18.66 -6.05
C ASP A 179 -18.61 -19.70 -5.68
N ILE A 180 -17.38 -19.55 -6.19
CA ILE A 180 -16.24 -20.37 -5.73
C ILE A 180 -15.97 -20.15 -4.24
N ALA A 181 -16.00 -18.89 -3.76
CA ALA A 181 -15.69 -18.57 -2.37
C ALA A 181 -16.72 -19.12 -1.37
N LYS A 182 -17.98 -19.32 -1.76
CA LYS A 182 -19.01 -19.96 -0.92
C LYS A 182 -18.58 -21.37 -0.54
N ASN A 183 -17.98 -22.12 -1.47
CA ASN A 183 -17.41 -23.41 -1.15
C ASN A 183 -15.98 -23.26 -0.58
N ARG A 184 -15.83 -23.58 0.71
CA ARG A 184 -14.53 -23.46 1.38
C ARG A 184 -13.46 -24.40 0.80
N SER A 185 -13.85 -25.58 0.30
CA SER A 185 -12.89 -26.49 -0.34
C SER A 185 -12.37 -25.89 -1.63
N ASP A 186 -13.27 -25.41 -2.48
CA ASP A 186 -12.92 -24.90 -3.82
C ASP A 186 -12.09 -23.62 -3.68
N TRP A 187 -12.45 -22.76 -2.73
CA TRP A 187 -11.64 -21.60 -2.39
C TRP A 187 -10.24 -21.99 -1.91
N LYS A 188 -10.13 -23.03 -1.07
CA LYS A 188 -8.83 -23.52 -0.60
C LYS A 188 -8.01 -24.09 -1.77
N HIS A 189 -8.62 -24.84 -2.69
CA HIS A 189 -7.95 -25.36 -3.88
C HIS A 189 -7.43 -24.22 -4.78
N LEU A 190 -8.27 -23.23 -5.07
CA LEU A 190 -7.88 -22.07 -5.87
C LEU A 190 -6.70 -21.31 -5.23
N THR A 191 -6.81 -20.98 -3.95
CA THR A 191 -5.78 -20.20 -3.24
C THR A 191 -4.46 -20.96 -3.08
N THR A 192 -4.53 -22.27 -2.84
CA THR A 192 -3.34 -23.14 -2.81
C THR A 192 -2.68 -23.21 -4.18
N ALA A 193 -3.45 -23.24 -5.26
CA ALA A 193 -2.91 -23.27 -6.62
C ALA A 193 -2.20 -21.94 -6.97
N ILE A 194 -2.80 -20.79 -6.63
CA ILE A 194 -2.16 -19.47 -6.79
C ILE A 194 -0.86 -19.38 -5.98
N TYR A 195 -0.87 -19.85 -4.73
CA TYR A 195 0.33 -19.89 -3.88
C TYR A 195 1.45 -20.71 -4.52
N ARG A 196 1.14 -21.91 -5.03
CA ARG A 196 2.12 -22.80 -5.69
C ARG A 196 2.73 -22.17 -6.94
N SER A 197 1.93 -21.49 -7.75
CA SER A 197 2.44 -20.77 -8.92
C SER A 197 3.40 -19.64 -8.53
N ALA A 198 3.05 -18.86 -7.52
CA ALA A 198 3.92 -17.78 -7.02
C ALA A 198 5.23 -18.31 -6.39
N GLN A 199 5.16 -19.45 -5.70
CA GLN A 199 6.33 -20.12 -5.14
C GLN A 199 7.28 -20.63 -6.24
N ALA A 200 6.73 -21.14 -7.35
CA ALA A 200 7.50 -21.60 -8.50
C ALA A 200 8.23 -20.43 -9.19
N GLU A 201 7.56 -19.30 -9.43
CA GLU A 201 8.19 -18.08 -9.99
C GLU A 201 9.38 -17.62 -9.14
N THR A 202 9.21 -17.61 -7.81
CA THR A 202 10.27 -17.18 -6.88
C THR A 202 11.50 -18.10 -6.90
N SER A 203 11.31 -19.40 -7.14
CA SER A 203 12.40 -20.37 -7.19
C SER A 203 13.22 -20.28 -8.48
N VAL A 204 12.61 -19.88 -9.59
CA VAL A 204 13.28 -19.72 -10.90
C VAL A 204 14.19 -18.49 -10.90
N ASP A 205 13.76 -17.40 -10.29
CA ASP A 205 14.56 -16.16 -10.21
C ASP A 205 15.84 -16.34 -9.39
N VAL A 206 15.80 -17.16 -8.32
CA VAL A 206 17.00 -17.47 -7.50
C VAL A 206 18.02 -18.30 -8.28
N ALA A 207 17.58 -19.13 -9.23
CA ALA A 207 18.47 -19.93 -10.07
C ALA A 207 19.11 -19.10 -11.21
N ALA A 208 18.45 -18.04 -11.68
CA ALA A 208 18.91 -17.20 -12.78
C ALA A 208 20.01 -16.19 -12.38
N ASP A 209 20.03 -15.74 -11.11
CA ASP A 209 21.03 -14.80 -10.59
C ASP A 209 22.32 -15.50 -10.09
N GLY A 210 22.44 -16.82 -10.29
CA GLY A 210 23.56 -17.67 -9.84
C GLY A 210 24.63 -17.98 -10.89
N HIS A 211 24.68 -17.27 -12.01
CA HIS A 211 25.66 -17.44 -13.08
C HIS A 211 26.41 -16.16 -13.42
#